data_AF-A0A9P8SDZ7-F1
#
_entry.id   AF-A0A9P8SDZ7-F1
#
_cell.length_a   1.000
_cell.length_b   1.000
_cell.length_c   1.000
_cell.angle_alpha   90.00
_cell.angle_beta   90.00
_cell.angle_gamma   90.00
#
_symmetry.space_group_name_H-M   'P 1'
#
loop_
_entity.id
_entity.type
_entity.pdbx_description
1 polymer ?
#
loop_
_entity_poly.entity_id
_entity_poly.type
_entity_poly.pdbx_seq_one_letter_code
_entity_poly.pdbx_strand_id
1 'polypeptide(L)'
;MNGGRDVFELPHPEGQVVPEDLGALADLHAGTIQKHFSNKPGIILAGYSAGGTVAYAVASRLARAADQPRLAGFVLVDTYLSMTGRGDPDWLNALPAEALVSRLGGPNLGGRKGMGGESLVGDLDLELAKVGGYFRTLLDWDVELHPLPDALPTLFVRALDPSDKMPNDANVWRPGHVQTLQLMSPEAIWLSSISGMLLLLPSRFNDGRVSI
;
A
#
# COMPACT_ATOMS: atom_id res chain seq x y z
N MET A 1 -11.26 -9.81 -21.18
CA MET A 1 -11.97 -8.66 -20.57
C MET A 1 -11.11 -7.43 -20.80
N ASN A 2 -11.45 -6.59 -21.78
CA ASN A 2 -10.69 -5.35 -22.04
C ASN A 2 -11.40 -4.19 -21.35
N GLY A 3 -11.14 -4.03 -20.06
CA GLY A 3 -11.57 -2.86 -19.30
C GLY A 3 -10.34 -2.07 -18.88
N GLY A 4 -10.02 -1.00 -19.60
CA GLY A 4 -9.05 -0.02 -19.13
C GLY A 4 -9.64 0.75 -17.95
N ARG A 5 -8.86 0.90 -16.87
CA ARG A 5 -9.17 1.81 -15.76
C ARG A 5 -8.07 2.87 -15.74
N ASP A 6 -8.44 4.11 -15.47
CA ASP A 6 -7.45 5.13 -15.13
C ASP A 6 -6.82 4.72 -13.79
N VAL A 7 -5.50 4.74 -13.70
CA VAL A 7 -4.75 4.36 -12.50
C VAL A 7 -3.92 5.55 -12.07
N PHE A 8 -4.05 5.93 -10.80
CA PHE A 8 -3.25 6.98 -10.18
C PHE A 8 -2.52 6.41 -8.97
N GLU A 9 -1.29 6.86 -8.77
CA GLU A 9 -0.49 6.61 -7.58
C GLU A 9 -0.51 7.86 -6.70
N LEU A 10 -0.68 7.67 -5.38
CA LEU A 10 -0.45 8.73 -4.40
C LEU A 10 0.88 8.51 -3.71
N PRO A 11 1.96 9.19 -4.14
CA PRO A 11 3.26 9.00 -3.52
C PRO A 11 3.25 9.48 -2.07
N HIS A 12 3.94 8.73 -1.22
CA HIS A 12 4.32 9.23 0.10
C HIS A 12 5.21 10.49 -0.02
N PRO A 13 5.15 11.42 0.96
CA PRO A 13 6.02 12.60 0.99
C PRO A 13 7.50 12.23 0.78
N GLU A 14 8.13 12.84 -0.24
CA GLU A 14 9.52 12.56 -0.65
C GLU A 14 10.56 13.43 0.07
N GLY A 15 10.12 14.43 0.84
CA GLY A 15 10.99 15.36 1.56
C GLY A 15 11.76 14.72 2.72
N GLN A 16 12.52 15.53 3.45
CA GLN A 16 13.29 15.07 4.62
C GLN A 16 12.43 14.72 5.85
N VAL A 17 11.14 15.04 5.80
CA VAL A 17 10.20 14.84 6.91
C VAL A 17 9.26 13.69 6.61
N VAL A 18 9.07 12.83 7.59
CA VAL A 18 8.03 11.78 7.59
C VAL A 18 6.84 12.23 8.43
N PRO A 19 5.64 11.69 8.18
CA PRO A 19 4.48 11.95 9.04
C PRO A 19 4.76 11.59 10.50
N GLU A 20 4.10 12.32 11.42
CA GLU A 20 4.20 12.05 12.86
C GLU A 20 3.64 10.66 13.19
N ASP A 21 2.44 10.37 12.68
CA ASP A 21 1.71 9.12 12.87
C ASP A 21 0.89 8.75 11.62
N LEU A 22 0.21 7.60 11.69
CA LEU A 22 -0.66 7.13 10.60
C LEU A 22 -1.86 8.04 10.35
N GLY A 23 -2.37 8.73 11.38
CA GLY A 23 -3.45 9.69 11.24
C GLY A 23 -3.04 10.86 10.35
N ALA A 24 -1.89 11.45 10.62
CA ALA A 24 -1.32 12.54 9.81
C ALA A 24 -1.09 12.11 8.35
N LEU A 25 -0.60 10.88 8.14
CA LEU A 25 -0.42 10.34 6.80
C LEU A 25 -1.77 10.09 6.09
N ALA A 26 -2.74 9.54 6.81
CA ALA A 26 -4.08 9.28 6.27
C ALA A 26 -4.81 10.59 5.93
N ASP A 27 -4.70 11.62 6.76
CA ASP A 27 -5.32 12.92 6.54
C ASP A 27 -4.70 13.63 5.32
N LEU A 28 -3.37 13.55 5.13
CA LEU A 28 -2.68 14.07 3.95
C LEU A 28 -3.19 13.41 2.66
N HIS A 29 -3.30 12.08 2.65
CA HIS A 29 -3.76 11.34 1.48
C HIS A 29 -5.26 11.53 1.24
N ALA A 30 -6.09 11.51 2.28
CA ALA A 30 -7.52 11.79 2.18
C ALA A 30 -7.79 13.19 1.63
N GLY A 31 -7.06 14.20 2.11
CA GLY A 31 -7.16 15.57 1.58
C GLY A 31 -6.77 15.67 0.11
N THR A 32 -5.71 14.96 -0.30
CA THR A 32 -5.31 14.87 -1.71
C THR A 32 -6.41 14.23 -2.57
N ILE A 33 -7.00 13.15 -2.07
CA ILE A 33 -8.09 12.42 -2.74
C ILE A 33 -9.32 13.31 -2.89
N GLN A 34 -9.74 13.98 -1.82
CA GLN A 34 -10.87 14.91 -1.85
C GLN A 34 -10.62 16.04 -2.86
N LYS A 35 -9.44 16.64 -2.85
CA LYS A 35 -9.10 17.73 -3.77
C LYS A 35 -9.17 17.32 -5.24
N HIS A 36 -8.71 16.11 -5.58
CA HIS A 36 -8.52 15.72 -6.98
C HIS A 36 -9.59 14.78 -7.53
N PHE A 37 -10.37 14.11 -6.66
CA PHE A 37 -11.28 13.03 -7.07
C PHE A 37 -12.71 13.19 -6.55
N SER A 38 -13.07 14.26 -5.84
CA SER A 38 -14.45 14.46 -5.37
C SER A 38 -15.49 14.36 -6.48
N ASN A 39 -15.20 14.88 -7.67
CA ASN A 39 -16.11 14.83 -8.82
C ASN A 39 -16.26 13.44 -9.48
N LYS A 40 -15.60 12.40 -8.97
CA LYS A 40 -15.68 11.04 -9.53
C LYS A 40 -16.89 10.30 -8.95
N PRO A 41 -17.64 9.54 -9.77
CA PRO A 41 -18.84 8.82 -9.32
C PRO A 41 -18.55 7.70 -8.32
N GLY A 42 -17.31 7.21 -8.32
CA GLY A 42 -16.79 6.25 -7.37
C GLY A 42 -15.33 5.99 -7.61
N ILE A 43 -14.59 5.75 -6.53
CA ILE A 43 -13.17 5.42 -6.55
C ILE A 43 -12.93 4.07 -5.87
N ILE A 44 -12.03 3.26 -6.38
CA ILE A 44 -11.50 2.09 -5.68
C ILE A 44 -10.16 2.47 -5.10
N LEU A 45 -9.96 2.24 -3.80
CA LEU A 45 -8.66 2.39 -3.15
C LEU A 45 -7.99 1.05 -3.03
N ALA A 46 -6.68 1.00 -3.27
CA ALA A 46 -5.93 -0.25 -3.20
C ALA A 46 -4.54 -0.02 -2.64
N GLY A 47 -4.07 -0.91 -1.77
CA GLY A 47 -2.75 -0.81 -1.17
C GLY A 47 -2.03 -2.14 -1.08
N TYR A 48 -0.70 -2.08 -1.21
CA TYR A 48 0.18 -3.24 -1.15
C TYR A 48 0.98 -3.27 0.14
N SER A 49 1.07 -4.44 0.79
CA SER A 49 1.85 -4.63 2.02
C SER A 49 1.50 -3.55 3.07
N ALA A 50 2.49 -2.88 3.66
CA ALA A 50 2.32 -1.75 4.58
C ALA A 50 1.48 -0.59 3.99
N GLY A 51 1.52 -0.37 2.68
CA GLY A 51 0.67 0.59 1.99
C GLY A 51 -0.82 0.22 2.04
N GLY A 52 -1.16 -1.05 2.21
CA GLY A 52 -2.55 -1.49 2.46
C GLY A 52 -3.08 -1.01 3.81
N THR A 53 -2.25 -1.00 4.85
CA THR A 53 -2.60 -0.43 6.16
C THR A 53 -2.87 1.07 6.04
N VAL A 54 -2.01 1.80 5.31
CA VAL A 54 -2.25 3.22 5.01
C VAL A 54 -3.53 3.42 4.21
N ALA A 55 -3.74 2.62 3.16
CA ALA A 55 -4.94 2.67 2.34
C ALA A 55 -6.22 2.41 3.17
N TYR A 56 -6.15 1.52 4.15
CA TYR A 56 -7.25 1.22 5.07
C TYR A 56 -7.57 2.44 5.95
N ALA A 57 -6.54 3.06 6.54
CA ALA A 57 -6.71 4.26 7.35
C ALA A 57 -7.31 5.43 6.53
N VAL A 58 -6.86 5.62 5.29
CA VAL A 58 -7.38 6.61 4.35
C VAL A 58 -8.84 6.32 3.99
N ALA A 59 -9.17 5.07 3.66
CA ALA A 59 -10.53 4.66 3.33
C ALA A 59 -11.49 4.88 4.51
N SER A 60 -11.06 4.56 5.74
CA SER A 60 -11.83 4.84 6.95
C SER A 60 -12.04 6.35 7.17
N ARG A 61 -11.01 7.18 6.93
CA ARG A 61 -11.11 8.65 6.98
C ARG A 61 -12.13 9.19 5.97
N LEU A 62 -12.03 8.77 4.72
CA LEU A 62 -12.94 9.20 3.65
C LEU A 62 -14.38 8.77 3.92
N ALA A 63 -14.60 7.60 4.53
CA ALA A 63 -15.93 7.15 4.90
C ALA A 63 -16.58 7.97 6.03
N ARG A 64 -15.77 8.60 6.90
CA ARG A 64 -16.24 9.43 8.02
C ARG A 64 -16.48 10.89 7.61
N ALA A 65 -15.79 11.37 6.57
CA ALA A 65 -16.02 12.70 6.03
C ALA A 65 -17.37 12.70 5.28
N ALA A 66 -18.33 13.53 5.72
CA ALA A 66 -19.57 13.71 4.99
C ALA A 66 -19.28 14.30 3.60
N ASP A 67 -19.79 13.64 2.57
CA ASP A 67 -19.72 13.95 1.14
C ASP A 67 -18.35 13.86 0.43
N GLN A 68 -18.26 12.84 -0.44
CA GLN A 68 -17.30 12.62 -1.53
C GLN A 68 -15.77 12.61 -1.21
N PRO A 69 -14.98 11.85 -1.98
CA PRO A 69 -15.39 10.91 -3.02
C PRO A 69 -15.98 9.61 -2.46
N ARG A 70 -16.95 9.05 -3.20
CA ARG A 70 -17.57 7.76 -2.83
C ARG A 70 -16.57 6.63 -3.05
N LEU A 71 -16.32 5.82 -2.03
CA LEU A 71 -15.61 4.55 -2.18
C LEU A 71 -16.53 3.52 -2.86
N ALA A 72 -16.13 3.06 -4.04
CA ALA A 72 -16.80 2.01 -4.80
C ALA A 72 -16.26 0.61 -4.49
N GLY A 73 -15.07 0.54 -3.90
CA GLY A 73 -14.45 -0.70 -3.46
C GLY A 73 -13.08 -0.45 -2.82
N PHE A 74 -12.53 -1.50 -2.23
CA PHE A 74 -11.23 -1.49 -1.57
C PHE A 74 -10.45 -2.75 -1.93
N VAL A 75 -9.13 -2.64 -2.11
CA VAL A 75 -8.26 -3.78 -2.41
C VAL A 75 -7.06 -3.80 -1.49
N LEU A 76 -6.85 -4.93 -0.83
CA LEU A 76 -5.65 -5.22 -0.07
C LEU A 76 -4.80 -6.21 -0.86
N VAL A 77 -3.53 -5.90 -1.06
CA VAL A 77 -2.61 -6.78 -1.78
C VAL A 77 -1.49 -7.18 -0.82
N ASP A 78 -1.54 -8.43 -0.38
CA ASP A 78 -0.60 -9.06 0.54
C ASP A 78 -0.28 -8.21 1.79
N THR A 79 -1.34 -7.61 2.33
CA THR A 79 -1.29 -6.75 3.51
C THR A 79 -1.45 -7.56 4.79
N TYR A 80 -0.55 -7.35 5.74
CA TYR A 80 -0.61 -7.91 7.08
C TYR A 80 -1.21 -6.90 8.05
N LEU A 81 -2.55 -6.89 8.18
CA LEU A 81 -3.25 -5.96 9.09
C LEU A 81 -2.95 -6.22 10.57
N SER A 82 -2.41 -7.39 10.90
CA SER A 82 -1.92 -7.74 12.23
C SER A 82 -0.52 -7.20 12.53
N MET A 83 0.16 -6.61 11.55
CA MET A 83 1.48 -6.01 11.75
C MET A 83 1.30 -4.67 12.48
N THR A 84 1.71 -4.65 13.74
CA THR A 84 1.55 -3.48 14.63
C THR A 84 2.90 -2.90 15.08
N GLY A 85 4.00 -3.53 14.66
CA GLY A 85 5.35 -3.30 15.16
C GLY A 85 5.54 -3.66 16.64
N ARG A 86 4.55 -4.27 17.32
CA ARG A 86 4.66 -4.77 18.70
C ARG A 86 4.33 -6.24 18.80
N GLY A 87 5.31 -7.03 19.23
CA GLY A 87 5.12 -8.48 19.38
C GLY A 87 4.94 -9.22 18.05
N ASP A 88 5.18 -8.54 16.92
CA ASP A 88 5.17 -9.14 15.60
C ASP A 88 6.31 -10.16 15.49
N PRO A 89 6.09 -11.28 14.78
CA PRO A 89 7.13 -12.27 14.59
C PRO A 89 8.29 -11.70 13.75
N ASP A 90 9.52 -12.13 14.06
CA ASP A 90 10.75 -11.61 13.43
C ASP A 90 10.72 -11.62 11.89
N TRP A 91 10.10 -12.65 11.29
CA TRP A 91 9.97 -12.75 9.84
C TRP A 91 9.13 -11.62 9.24
N LEU A 92 8.09 -11.15 9.94
CA LEU A 92 7.22 -10.08 9.48
C LEU A 92 7.93 -8.73 9.55
N ASN A 93 8.70 -8.51 10.63
CA ASN A 93 9.55 -7.33 10.80
C ASN A 93 10.73 -7.28 9.80
N ALA A 94 11.11 -8.40 9.20
CA ALA A 94 12.21 -8.48 8.24
C ALA A 94 11.79 -8.13 6.79
N LEU A 95 10.52 -8.30 6.43
CA LEU A 95 10.02 -8.04 5.07
C LEU A 95 10.31 -6.61 4.55
N PRO A 96 10.21 -5.54 5.37
CA PRO A 96 10.53 -4.19 4.92
C PRO A 96 11.98 -4.01 4.49
N ALA A 97 12.90 -4.60 5.25
CA ALA A 97 14.33 -4.56 4.95
C ALA A 97 14.63 -5.36 3.67
N GLU A 98 13.97 -6.50 3.47
CA GLU A 98 14.08 -7.32 2.26
C GLU A 98 13.60 -6.57 1.01
N ALA A 99 12.47 -5.87 1.11
CA ALA A 99 11.94 -5.03 0.02
C ALA A 99 12.92 -3.90 -0.34
N LEU A 100 13.57 -3.29 0.65
CA LEU A 100 14.57 -2.25 0.44
C LEU A 100 15.84 -2.80 -0.23
N VAL A 101 16.38 -3.90 0.28
CA VAL A 101 17.59 -4.54 -0.28
C VAL A 101 17.34 -4.99 -1.73
N SER A 102 16.16 -5.56 -2.01
CA SER A 102 15.78 -5.98 -3.36
C SER A 102 15.74 -4.79 -4.33
N ARG A 103 15.21 -3.65 -3.88
CA ARG A 103 15.17 -2.40 -4.67
C ARG A 103 16.56 -1.83 -4.95
N LEU A 104 17.48 -1.95 -4.01
CA LEU A 104 18.85 -1.46 -4.14
C LEU A 104 19.76 -2.39 -4.97
N GLY A 105 19.25 -3.55 -5.41
CA GLY A 105 19.98 -4.50 -6.26
C GLY A 105 20.70 -5.62 -5.50
N GLY A 106 20.36 -5.86 -4.23
CA GLY A 106 20.99 -6.88 -3.38
C GLY A 106 22.44 -6.55 -2.97
N PRO A 107 23.14 -7.47 -2.29
CA PRO A 107 24.53 -7.28 -1.85
C PRO A 107 25.56 -7.17 -2.99
N ASN A 108 25.14 -7.23 -4.26
CA ASN A 108 25.98 -6.92 -5.41
C ASN A 108 26.00 -5.40 -5.68
N LEU A 109 26.58 -4.64 -4.73
CA LEU A 109 26.96 -3.23 -4.90
C LEU A 109 28.15 -3.06 -5.87
N GLY A 110 28.06 -3.70 -7.04
CA GLY A 110 29.13 -3.79 -8.04
C GLY A 110 28.71 -3.31 -9.42
N GLY A 111 27.92 -2.23 -9.53
CA GLY A 111 27.39 -1.89 -10.87
C GLY A 111 26.61 -0.61 -11.09
N ARG A 112 26.81 0.49 -10.33
CA ARG A 112 26.48 1.84 -10.86
C ARG A 112 27.76 2.65 -10.97
N LYS A 113 28.47 2.42 -12.07
CA LYS A 113 29.64 3.20 -12.49
C LYS A 113 29.18 4.63 -12.81
N GLY A 114 29.35 5.57 -11.87
CA GLY A 114 29.26 6.99 -12.21
C GLY A 114 28.79 8.01 -11.16
N MET A 115 28.41 7.65 -9.93
CA MET A 115 28.09 8.63 -8.88
C MET A 115 29.03 8.46 -7.70
N GLY A 116 29.63 9.58 -7.25
CA GLY A 116 30.63 9.61 -6.17
C GLY A 116 30.11 8.98 -4.88
N GLY A 117 30.99 8.22 -4.21
CA GLY A 117 30.64 7.34 -3.09
C GLY A 117 30.04 8.04 -1.86
N GLU A 118 30.23 9.34 -1.68
CA GLU A 118 29.67 10.09 -0.53
C GLU A 118 28.18 10.44 -0.72
N SER A 119 27.73 10.69 -1.96
CA SER A 119 26.31 10.95 -2.27
C SER A 119 25.47 9.68 -2.11
N LEU A 120 26.01 8.53 -2.53
CA LEU A 120 25.31 7.25 -2.45
C LEU A 120 25.06 6.79 -1.01
N VAL A 121 25.97 7.11 -0.07
CA VAL A 121 25.82 6.76 1.35
C VAL A 121 24.81 7.69 2.03
N GLY A 122 24.91 9.00 1.80
CA GLY A 122 23.95 9.97 2.36
C GLY A 122 22.51 9.75 1.86
N ASP A 123 22.36 9.41 0.58
CA ASP A 123 21.06 9.07 -0.01
C ASP A 123 20.50 7.76 0.58
N LEU A 124 21.37 6.77 0.85
CA LEU A 124 20.96 5.51 1.48
C LEU A 124 20.52 5.68 2.93
N ASP A 125 21.25 6.46 3.72
CA ASP A 125 20.91 6.73 5.12
C ASP A 125 19.56 7.46 5.24
N LEU A 126 19.31 8.41 4.35
CA LEU A 126 18.02 9.11 4.29
C LEU A 126 16.87 8.17 3.91
N GLU A 127 17.07 7.31 2.91
CA GLU A 127 16.04 6.34 2.50
C GLU A 127 15.77 5.28 3.57
N LEU A 128 16.81 4.82 4.28
CA LEU A 128 16.68 3.95 5.45
C LEU A 128 15.93 4.65 6.59
N ALA A 129 16.27 5.90 6.89
CA ALA A 129 15.58 6.70 7.90
C ALA A 129 14.11 6.93 7.55
N LYS A 130 13.79 7.16 6.26
CA LYS A 130 12.41 7.25 5.78
C LYS A 130 11.67 5.94 5.94
N VAL A 131 12.26 4.80 5.56
CA VAL A 131 11.65 3.48 5.77
C VAL A 131 11.32 3.30 7.25
N GLY A 132 12.29 3.47 8.15
CA GLY A 132 12.06 3.38 9.59
C GLY A 132 10.99 4.36 10.08
N GLY A 133 10.99 5.59 9.55
CA GLY A 133 10.00 6.62 9.86
C GLY A 133 8.57 6.24 9.45
N TYR A 134 8.37 5.74 8.23
CA TYR A 134 7.06 5.28 7.76
C TYR A 134 6.59 4.03 8.53
N PHE A 135 7.46 3.08 8.82
CA PHE A 135 7.09 1.93 9.64
C PHE A 135 6.74 2.31 11.08
N ARG A 136 7.42 3.33 11.64
CA ARG A 136 7.05 3.90 12.94
C ARG A 136 5.62 4.44 12.96
N THR A 137 5.13 5.00 11.84
CA THR A 137 3.74 5.49 11.79
C THR A 137 2.71 4.37 11.97
N LEU A 138 3.08 3.13 11.63
CA LEU A 138 2.22 1.95 11.74
C LEU A 138 2.27 1.29 13.12
N LEU A 139 3.08 1.82 14.05
CA LEU A 139 3.12 1.32 15.41
C LEU A 139 1.74 1.44 16.05
N ASP A 140 1.34 0.39 16.75
CA ASP A 140 0.05 0.32 17.45
C ASP A 140 -1.16 0.48 16.53
N TRP A 141 -0.99 0.21 15.22
CA TRP A 141 -2.11 0.11 14.29
C TRP A 141 -3.14 -0.91 14.78
N ASP A 142 -4.41 -0.51 14.71
CA ASP A 142 -5.54 -1.38 15.03
C ASP A 142 -6.69 -1.09 14.05
N VAL A 143 -7.20 -2.16 13.45
CA VAL A 143 -8.34 -2.12 12.52
C VAL A 143 -9.61 -1.59 13.19
N GLU A 144 -9.77 -1.80 14.50
CA GLU A 144 -10.92 -1.33 15.28
C GLU A 144 -10.90 0.20 15.49
N LEU A 145 -9.72 0.82 15.45
CA LEU A 145 -9.58 2.28 15.52
C LEU A 145 -9.94 2.97 14.19
N HIS A 146 -9.96 2.21 13.10
CA HIS A 146 -10.14 2.70 11.74
C HIS A 146 -11.16 1.87 10.95
N PRO A 147 -12.38 1.62 11.44
CA PRO A 147 -13.31 0.71 10.79
C PRO A 147 -13.62 1.17 9.36
N LEU A 148 -13.63 0.21 8.43
CA LEU A 148 -14.22 0.42 7.11
C LEU A 148 -15.74 0.28 7.20
N PRO A 149 -16.49 0.92 6.30
CA PRO A 149 -17.94 0.68 6.22
C PRO A 149 -18.25 -0.79 5.92
N ASP A 150 -19.18 -1.39 6.65
CA ASP A 150 -19.61 -2.78 6.47
C ASP A 150 -20.04 -3.10 5.02
N ALA A 151 -20.59 -2.12 4.32
CA ALA A 151 -21.06 -2.26 2.95
C ALA A 151 -19.98 -2.06 1.88
N LEU A 152 -18.73 -1.76 2.25
CA LEU A 152 -17.65 -1.50 1.29
C LEU A 152 -17.10 -2.80 0.70
N PRO A 153 -17.28 -3.07 -0.60
CA PRO A 153 -16.75 -4.29 -1.22
C PRO A 153 -15.23 -4.30 -1.12
N THR A 154 -14.68 -5.32 -0.47
CA THR A 154 -13.23 -5.45 -0.24
C THR A 154 -12.70 -6.71 -0.91
N LEU A 155 -11.68 -6.56 -1.75
CA LEU A 155 -10.94 -7.64 -2.37
C LEU A 155 -9.61 -7.83 -1.64
N PHE A 156 -9.35 -9.05 -1.15
CA PHE A 156 -8.04 -9.40 -0.59
C PHE A 156 -7.28 -10.30 -1.56
N VAL A 157 -6.17 -9.79 -2.08
CA VAL A 157 -5.22 -10.51 -2.93
C VAL A 157 -4.05 -10.95 -2.04
N ARG A 158 -3.64 -12.20 -2.17
CA ARG A 158 -2.59 -12.80 -1.33
C ARG A 158 -1.56 -13.50 -2.20
N ALA A 159 -0.28 -13.37 -1.81
CA ALA A 159 0.77 -14.17 -2.41
C ALA A 159 0.51 -15.67 -2.21
N LEU A 160 0.95 -16.48 -3.17
CA LEU A 160 0.85 -17.94 -3.10
C LEU A 160 2.12 -18.56 -2.51
N ASP A 161 3.25 -17.91 -2.73
CA ASP A 161 4.57 -18.39 -2.34
C ASP A 161 5.15 -17.48 -1.25
N PRO A 162 5.75 -18.05 -0.18
CA PRO A 162 6.46 -17.28 0.85
C PRO A 162 7.80 -16.74 0.33
N SER A 163 8.33 -15.70 0.98
CA SER A 163 9.75 -15.34 0.80
C SER A 163 10.67 -16.28 1.59
N ASP A 164 11.97 -16.26 1.28
CA ASP A 164 12.98 -17.09 1.95
C ASP A 164 13.08 -16.86 3.47
N LYS A 165 12.55 -15.74 3.97
CA LYS A 165 12.54 -15.37 5.38
C LYS A 165 11.27 -15.80 6.11
N MET A 166 10.24 -16.21 5.37
CA MET A 166 8.95 -16.56 5.92
C MET A 166 8.91 -18.06 6.31
N PRO A 167 8.07 -18.44 7.28
CA PRO A 167 7.89 -19.84 7.64
C PRO A 167 7.39 -20.66 6.45
N ASN A 168 7.83 -21.91 6.33
CA ASN A 168 7.33 -22.83 5.31
C ASN A 168 5.84 -23.20 5.52
N ASP A 169 5.33 -23.08 6.75
CA ASP A 169 3.93 -23.34 7.06
C ASP A 169 3.04 -22.17 6.62
N ALA A 170 2.27 -22.40 5.56
CA ALA A 170 1.29 -21.46 5.03
C ALA A 170 0.26 -20.98 6.06
N ASN A 171 -0.06 -21.79 7.07
CA ASN A 171 -1.02 -21.37 8.09
C ASN A 171 -0.46 -20.28 9.00
N VAL A 172 0.86 -20.13 9.08
CA VAL A 172 1.54 -19.13 9.91
C VAL A 172 1.57 -17.77 9.23
N TRP A 173 1.96 -17.72 7.95
CA TRP A 173 2.07 -16.45 7.22
C TRP A 173 0.82 -16.11 6.41
N ARG A 174 -0.06 -17.06 6.16
CA ARG A 174 -1.37 -16.84 5.54
C ARG A 174 -2.48 -17.29 6.49
N PRO A 175 -2.62 -16.65 7.68
CA PRO A 175 -3.72 -16.99 8.57
C PRO A 175 -5.04 -16.80 7.80
N GLY A 176 -5.84 -17.86 7.80
CA GLY A 176 -7.04 -17.94 6.96
C GLY A 176 -8.09 -16.93 7.40
N HIS A 177 -8.26 -15.84 6.65
CA HIS A 177 -9.39 -14.93 6.78
C HIS A 177 -9.99 -14.61 5.41
N VAL A 178 -11.28 -14.96 5.26
CA VAL A 178 -12.33 -14.53 4.33
C VAL A 178 -12.00 -14.48 2.81
N GLN A 179 -12.83 -15.21 2.03
CA GLN A 179 -12.90 -15.31 0.56
C GLN A 179 -11.78 -14.61 -0.23
N THR A 180 -10.68 -15.34 -0.42
CA THR A 180 -9.57 -14.95 -1.28
C THR A 180 -9.92 -15.22 -2.74
N LEU A 181 -9.82 -14.18 -3.59
CA LEU A 181 -9.84 -14.38 -5.05
C LEU A 181 -8.40 -14.67 -5.49
N GLN A 182 -8.17 -15.88 -5.99
CA GLN A 182 -6.88 -16.32 -6.51
C GLN A 182 -6.64 -15.72 -7.90
N LEU A 183 -5.50 -15.03 -8.10
CA LEU A 183 -5.02 -14.65 -9.42
C LEU A 183 -3.66 -15.31 -9.69
N MET A 184 -3.44 -15.66 -10.96
CA MET A 184 -2.26 -16.38 -11.47
C MET A 184 -1.03 -15.46 -11.65
N SER A 185 0.15 -16.11 -11.64
CA SER A 185 1.55 -15.72 -11.87
C SER A 185 1.98 -14.24 -12.03
N PRO A 186 3.14 -13.84 -11.46
CA PRO A 186 3.52 -12.44 -11.21
C PRO A 186 4.35 -11.79 -12.34
N GLU A 187 3.82 -11.68 -13.57
CA GLU A 187 4.57 -10.99 -14.65
C GLU A 187 4.14 -9.55 -14.94
N ALA A 188 3.29 -8.90 -14.13
CA ALA A 188 2.82 -7.54 -14.47
C ALA A 188 2.71 -6.52 -13.32
N ILE A 189 3.29 -6.77 -12.13
CA ILE A 189 3.25 -5.80 -11.02
C ILE A 189 4.65 -5.64 -10.44
N TRP A 190 5.48 -4.82 -11.09
CA TRP A 190 6.76 -4.40 -10.53
C TRP A 190 6.92 -2.87 -10.66
N LEU A 191 7.37 -2.28 -9.55
CA LEU A 191 7.98 -0.94 -9.32
C LEU A 191 7.12 0.15 -8.66
N SER A 192 7.00 0.14 -7.31
CA SER A 192 7.22 1.31 -6.41
C SER A 192 7.05 1.00 -4.89
N SER A 193 7.63 -0.11 -4.39
CA SER A 193 7.19 -0.78 -3.15
C SER A 193 7.68 -0.22 -1.79
N ILE A 194 8.10 1.04 -1.67
CA ILE A 194 8.44 1.66 -0.36
C ILE A 194 7.75 3.02 -0.17
N SER A 195 7.15 3.56 -1.23
CA SER A 195 6.44 4.85 -1.20
C SER A 195 4.93 4.64 -1.36
N GLY A 196 4.31 3.81 -0.51
CA GLY A 196 2.87 3.91 -0.25
C GLY A 196 1.98 3.91 -1.47
N MET A 197 1.94 2.80 -2.20
CA MET A 197 1.05 2.73 -3.35
C MET A 197 -0.41 2.74 -2.86
N LEU A 198 -1.11 3.85 -3.09
CA LEU A 198 -2.56 3.91 -3.13
C LEU A 198 -3.00 3.96 -4.60
N LEU A 199 -3.56 2.87 -5.11
CA LEU A 199 -4.12 2.86 -6.46
C LEU A 199 -5.57 3.30 -6.42
N LEU A 200 -5.89 4.28 -7.27
CA LEU A 200 -7.23 4.81 -7.47
C LEU A 200 -7.80 4.35 -8.81
N LEU A 201 -8.92 3.61 -8.78
CA LEU A 201 -9.65 3.23 -10.01
C LEU A 201 -11.02 3.91 -10.07
N PRO A 202 -11.29 4.80 -11.04
CA PRO A 202 -12.62 5.36 -11.22
C PRO A 202 -13.55 4.30 -11.84
N SER A 203 -14.75 4.14 -11.28
CA SER A 203 -15.77 3.28 -11.86
C SER A 203 -16.40 3.95 -13.09
N ARG A 204 -16.27 3.32 -14.26
CA ARG A 204 -17.22 3.52 -15.38
C ARG A 204 -18.22 2.38 -15.36
N PHE A 205 -19.49 2.69 -15.17
CA PHE A 205 -20.59 1.84 -15.61
C PHE A 205 -20.84 2.15 -17.08
N ASN A 206 -20.80 1.12 -17.91
CA ASN A 206 -21.03 1.20 -19.34
C ASN A 206 -22.53 1.00 -19.57
N ASP A 207 -23.32 2.07 -19.47
CA ASP A 207 -24.69 2.04 -20.00
C ASP A 207 -24.63 2.35 -21.49
N GLY A 208 -24.92 1.32 -22.28
CA GLY A 208 -24.77 1.35 -23.72
C GLY A 208 -25.73 2.32 -24.41
N ARG A 209 -25.21 2.94 -25.48
CA ARG A 209 -25.91 3.67 -26.56
C ARG A 209 -26.65 4.93 -26.06
N VAL A 210 -26.43 6.10 -26.65
CA VAL A 210 -26.92 6.46 -27.99
C VAL A 210 -26.00 7.53 -28.62
N SER A 211 -25.75 7.38 -29.92
CA SER A 211 -25.23 8.42 -30.80
C SER A 211 -26.29 9.48 -31.05
N ILE A 212 -26.01 10.77 -30.77
CA ILE A 212 -25.91 11.91 -31.72
C ILE A 212 -25.01 12.95 -31.05
#